data_AF-A0A7G3FH58-F1
#
_entry.id   AF-A0A7G3FH58-F1
#
_cell.length_a   1.000
_cell.length_b   1.000
_cell.length_c   1.000
_cell.angle_alpha   90.00
_cell.angle_beta   90.00
_cell.angle_gamma   90.00
#
_symmetry.space_group_name_H-M   'P 1'
#
loop_
_entity.id
_entity.type
_entity.pdbx_description
1 polymer ?
#
loop_
_entity_poly.entity_id
_entity_poly.type
_entity_poly.pdbx_seq_one_letter_code
_entity_poly.pdbx_strand_id
1 'polypeptide(L)'
;MKVRPIIPRLGVQYGAVGGLMLMLAFVIFHYLGIPGWSLITLIISVVVIGFFTFLPIKEFKKYHNDGELRFYHGMSIAFLSYVSMALVFTLLYLIFINVIEPSYLQDKLDFQRELVITQKDQWIDQFGEDSYNTRVEGLKEISAFDDVWSEFIKRVLIGFFLAPIFSIILRTHKPR
;
A
#
# COMPACT_ATOMS: atom_id res chain seq x y z
N MET A 1 16.83 25.05 0.03
CA MET A 1 15.41 25.04 -0.41
C MET A 1 14.53 25.39 0.77
N LYS A 2 13.72 26.47 0.73
CA LYS A 2 12.71 26.71 1.76
C LYS A 2 11.58 25.68 1.57
N VAL A 3 11.50 24.69 2.46
CA VAL A 3 10.39 23.73 2.47
C VAL A 3 9.12 24.52 2.76
N ARG A 4 8.18 24.56 1.80
CA ARG A 4 6.88 25.19 2.04
C ARG A 4 6.13 24.31 3.04
N PRO A 5 5.72 24.82 4.22
CA PRO A 5 5.11 24.01 5.28
C PRO A 5 3.77 23.36 4.85
N ILE A 6 3.19 23.81 3.74
CA ILE A 6 1.95 23.28 3.16
C ILE A 6 2.16 21.88 2.57
N ILE A 7 3.33 21.58 1.98
CA ILE A 7 3.63 20.30 1.34
C ILE A 7 3.49 19.11 2.31
N PRO A 8 4.20 19.10 3.46
CA PRO A 8 4.06 18.00 4.40
C PRO A 8 2.67 17.93 5.03
N ARG A 9 2.02 19.07 5.27
CA ARG A 9 0.66 19.11 5.81
C ARG A 9 -0.34 18.41 4.89
N LEU A 10 -0.36 18.76 3.60
CA LEU A 10 -1.26 18.12 2.62
C LEU A 10 -0.96 16.63 2.49
N GLY A 11 0.32 16.28 2.39
CA GLY A 11 0.77 14.90 2.29
C GLY A 11 0.21 14.04 3.42
N VAL A 12 0.47 14.45 4.66
CA VAL A 12 0.07 13.71 5.87
C VAL A 12 -1.45 13.70 6.07
N GLN A 13 -2.16 14.81 5.84
CA GLN A 13 -3.62 14.87 6.01
C GLN A 13 -4.35 13.92 5.06
N TYR A 14 -4.05 13.99 3.77
CA TYR A 14 -4.62 13.07 2.79
C TYR A 14 -4.14 11.64 3.01
N GLY A 15 -2.89 11.48 3.44
CA GLY A 15 -2.34 10.18 3.76
C GLY A 15 -3.04 9.50 4.95
N ALA A 16 -3.37 10.25 5.99
CA ALA A 16 -4.08 9.70 7.14
C ALA A 16 -5.49 9.24 6.77
N VAL A 17 -6.23 10.05 6.00
CA VAL A 17 -7.57 9.67 5.52
C VAL A 17 -7.49 8.47 4.58
N GLY A 18 -6.53 8.45 3.66
CA GLY A 18 -6.30 7.31 2.78
C GLY A 18 -5.94 6.02 3.52
N GLY A 19 -5.12 6.10 4.58
CA GLY A 19 -4.78 4.98 5.44
C GLY A 19 -6.00 4.41 6.18
N LEU A 20 -6.87 5.28 6.70
CA LEU A 20 -8.16 4.88 7.30
C LEU A 20 -9.06 4.19 6.27
N MET A 21 -9.15 4.72 5.05
CA MET A 21 -9.94 4.10 3.98
C MET A 21 -9.40 2.74 3.56
N LEU A 22 -8.07 2.57 3.49
CA LEU A 22 -7.44 1.26 3.25
C LEU A 22 -7.77 0.27 4.35
N MET A 23 -7.75 0.70 5.61
CA MET A 23 -8.08 -0.15 6.75
C MET A 23 -9.55 -0.55 6.72
N LEU A 24 -10.45 0.39 6.45
CA LEU A 24 -11.86 0.13 6.31
C LEU A 24 -12.14 -0.90 5.20
N ALA A 25 -11.53 -0.72 4.02
CA ALA A 25 -11.65 -1.67 2.92
C ALA A 25 -11.13 -3.06 3.30
N PHE A 26 -10.00 -3.14 4.01
CA PHE A 26 -9.45 -4.39 4.51
C PHE A 26 -10.42 -5.11 5.45
N VAL A 27 -10.99 -4.41 6.43
CA VAL A 27 -11.93 -4.98 7.39
C VAL A 27 -13.21 -5.46 6.72
N ILE A 28 -13.74 -4.68 5.77
CA ILE A 28 -14.91 -5.09 4.98
C ILE A 28 -14.62 -6.39 4.23
N PHE A 29 -13.47 -6.48 3.55
CA PHE A 29 -13.11 -7.70 2.81
C PHE A 29 -12.87 -8.89 3.72
N HIS A 30 -12.28 -8.69 4.89
CA HIS A 30 -12.12 -9.73 5.87
C HIS A 30 -13.49 -10.33 6.28
N TYR A 31 -14.46 -9.50 6.64
CA TYR A 31 -15.80 -9.98 7.01
C TYR A 31 -16.63 -10.56 5.85
N LEU A 32 -16.28 -10.21 4.61
CA LEU A 32 -16.85 -10.85 3.41
C LEU A 32 -16.18 -12.18 3.07
N GLY A 33 -15.18 -12.63 3.85
CA GLY A 33 -14.42 -13.85 3.59
C GLY A 33 -13.50 -13.73 2.37
N ILE A 34 -13.24 -12.52 1.89
CA ILE A 34 -12.33 -12.27 0.76
C ILE A 34 -10.90 -12.23 1.32
N PRO A 35 -9.99 -13.11 0.87
CA PRO A 35 -8.63 -13.13 1.36
C PRO A 35 -7.94 -11.79 1.11
N GLY A 36 -7.22 -11.26 2.11
CA GLY A 36 -6.53 -9.97 2.02
C GLY A 36 -5.48 -9.89 0.91
N TRP A 37 -5.00 -11.03 0.41
CA TRP A 37 -4.04 -11.19 -0.69
C TRP A 37 -4.69 -11.47 -2.05
N SER A 38 -6.01 -11.36 -2.17
CA SER A 38 -6.71 -11.54 -3.44
C SER A 38 -6.41 -10.41 -4.44
N LEU A 39 -6.67 -10.65 -5.72
CA LEU A 39 -6.49 -9.62 -6.76
C LEU A 39 -7.44 -8.42 -6.54
N ILE A 40 -8.65 -8.65 -6.02
CA ILE A 40 -9.62 -7.58 -5.80
C ILE A 40 -9.18 -6.64 -4.67
N THR A 41 -8.61 -7.16 -3.58
CA THR A 41 -8.07 -6.34 -2.49
C THR A 41 -6.87 -5.52 -2.95
N LEU A 42 -6.03 -6.11 -3.82
CA LEU A 42 -4.91 -5.40 -4.46
C LEU A 42 -5.40 -4.24 -5.35
N ILE A 43 -6.37 -4.48 -6.24
CA ILE A 43 -6.93 -3.46 -7.12
C ILE A 43 -7.50 -2.29 -6.31
N ILE A 44 -8.27 -2.59 -5.27
CA ILE A 44 -8.84 -1.57 -4.39
C ILE A 44 -7.74 -0.78 -3.67
N SER A 45 -6.69 -1.46 -3.21
CA SER A 45 -5.53 -0.78 -2.60
C SER A 45 -4.86 0.18 -3.58
N VAL A 46 -4.68 -0.23 -4.85
CA VAL A 46 -4.13 0.62 -5.92
C VAL A 46 -5.04 1.82 -6.19
N VAL A 47 -6.36 1.62 -6.26
CA VAL A 47 -7.33 2.70 -6.48
C VAL A 47 -7.31 3.71 -5.33
N VAL A 48 -7.35 3.25 -4.08
CA VAL A 48 -7.35 4.12 -2.91
C VAL A 48 -6.03 4.89 -2.80
N ILE A 49 -4.89 4.20 -2.89
CA ILE A 49 -3.58 4.86 -2.86
C ILE A 49 -3.48 5.87 -4.01
N GLY A 50 -3.85 5.47 -5.23
CA GLY A 50 -3.82 6.35 -6.39
C GLY A 50 -4.66 7.61 -6.19
N PHE A 51 -5.89 7.46 -5.72
CA PHE A 51 -6.79 8.58 -5.47
C PHE A 51 -6.26 9.54 -4.39
N PHE A 52 -5.85 9.01 -3.24
CA PHE A 52 -5.35 9.81 -2.12
C PHE A 52 -3.91 10.32 -2.30
N THR A 53 -3.16 9.79 -3.27
CA THR A 53 -1.90 10.39 -3.74
C THR A 53 -2.15 11.50 -4.78
N PHE A 54 -3.15 11.34 -5.65
CA PHE A 54 -3.45 12.31 -6.70
C PHE A 54 -4.09 13.61 -6.18
N LEU A 55 -5.07 13.50 -5.29
CA LEU A 55 -5.81 14.65 -4.74
C LEU A 55 -4.94 15.76 -4.13
N PRO A 56 -3.99 15.47 -3.20
CA PRO A 56 -3.17 16.52 -2.58
C PRO A 56 -2.26 17.24 -3.58
N ILE A 57 -1.81 16.55 -4.63
CA ILE A 57 -1.01 17.17 -5.71
C ILE A 57 -1.88 18.15 -6.51
N LYS A 58 -3.11 17.73 -6.85
CA LYS A 58 -4.09 18.58 -7.55
C LYS A 58 -4.48 19.79 -6.72
N GLU A 59 -4.71 19.62 -5.42
CA GLU A 59 -5.02 20.72 -4.50
C GLU A 59 -3.86 21.71 -4.39
N PHE A 60 -2.63 21.22 -4.21
CA PHE A 60 -1.44 22.06 -4.15
C PHE A 60 -1.29 22.92 -5.41
N LYS A 61 -1.44 22.31 -6.60
CA LYS A 61 -1.39 23.04 -7.87
C LYS A 61 -2.44 24.13 -7.94
N LYS A 62 -3.69 23.83 -7.58
CA LYS A 62 -4.83 24.75 -7.78
C LYS A 62 -4.89 25.88 -6.75
N TYR A 63 -4.60 25.59 -5.49
CA TYR A 63 -4.88 26.51 -4.38
C TYR A 63 -3.65 27.06 -3.67
N HIS A 64 -2.46 26.46 -3.86
CA HIS A 64 -1.27 26.79 -3.05
C HIS A 64 -0.02 27.16 -3.85
N ASN A 65 -0.07 27.06 -5.18
CA ASN A 65 1.07 27.37 -6.05
C ASN A 65 0.67 27.98 -7.39
N ASP A 66 -0.41 28.77 -7.42
CA ASP A 66 -0.83 29.59 -8.57
C ASP A 66 -0.94 28.83 -9.91
N GLY A 67 -1.33 27.55 -9.87
CA GLY A 67 -1.42 26.68 -11.05
C GLY A 67 -0.07 26.14 -11.54
N GLU A 68 1.04 26.48 -10.91
CA GLU A 68 2.35 25.92 -11.19
C GLU A 68 2.57 24.61 -10.43
N LEU A 69 3.07 23.59 -11.15
CA LEU A 69 3.54 22.38 -10.51
C LEU A 69 4.84 21.91 -11.18
N ARG A 70 5.91 21.88 -10.38
CA ARG A 70 7.18 21.26 -10.78
C ARG A 70 7.18 19.80 -10.34
N PHE A 71 7.92 18.96 -11.05
CA PHE A 71 8.00 17.53 -10.79
C PHE A 71 8.34 17.20 -9.32
N TYR A 72 9.31 17.90 -8.71
CA TYR A 72 9.66 17.66 -7.31
C TYR A 72 8.54 18.00 -6.32
N HIS A 73 7.67 18.97 -6.62
CA HIS A 73 6.52 19.26 -5.75
C HIS A 73 5.55 18.07 -5.75
N GLY A 74 5.24 17.54 -6.94
CA GLY A 74 4.41 16.34 -7.08
C GLY A 74 5.02 15.16 -6.35
N MET A 75 6.31 14.89 -6.56
CA MET A 75 7.00 13.77 -5.93
C MET A 75 7.02 13.88 -4.41
N SER A 76 7.34 15.04 -3.84
CA SER A 76 7.39 15.21 -2.39
C SER A 76 6.01 15.08 -1.73
N ILE A 77 4.97 15.67 -2.33
CA ILE A 77 3.60 15.55 -1.81
C ILE A 77 3.15 14.09 -1.89
N ALA A 78 3.34 13.45 -3.04
CA ALA A 78 2.97 12.06 -3.27
C ALA A 78 3.67 11.12 -2.29
N PHE A 79 4.99 11.28 -2.12
CA PHE A 79 5.81 10.52 -1.17
C PHE A 79 5.23 10.59 0.24
N LEU A 80 4.99 11.80 0.74
CA LEU A 80 4.43 11.97 2.08
C LEU A 80 3.03 11.38 2.19
N SER A 81 2.20 11.51 1.16
CA SER A 81 0.87 10.89 1.15
C SER A 81 0.92 9.37 1.25
N TYR A 82 1.63 8.67 0.36
CA TYR A 82 1.58 7.21 0.38
C TYR A 82 2.35 6.60 1.56
N VAL A 83 3.42 7.25 2.04
CA VAL A 83 4.12 6.79 3.25
C VAL A 83 3.21 6.98 4.47
N SER A 84 2.53 8.12 4.61
CA SER A 84 1.56 8.32 5.69
C SER A 84 0.38 7.36 5.60
N MET A 85 -0.13 7.05 4.39
CA MET A 85 -1.15 6.01 4.20
C MET A 85 -0.67 4.65 4.70
N ALA A 86 0.52 4.25 4.27
CA ALA A 86 1.09 2.96 4.66
C ALA A 86 1.30 2.88 6.17
N LEU A 87 1.82 3.94 6.82
CA LEU A 87 2.01 3.99 8.27
C LEU A 87 0.68 3.91 9.03
N VAL A 88 -0.31 4.72 8.65
CA VAL A 88 -1.62 4.70 9.33
C VAL A 88 -2.29 3.35 9.16
N PHE A 89 -2.25 2.78 7.95
CA PHE A 89 -2.77 1.43 7.71
C PHE A 89 -2.06 0.40 8.60
N THR A 90 -0.72 0.36 8.62
CA THR A 90 0.00 -0.69 9.35
C THR A 90 -0.11 -0.57 10.85
N LEU A 91 -0.23 0.64 11.39
CA LEU A 91 -0.52 0.83 12.81
C LEU A 91 -1.91 0.29 13.18
N LEU A 92 -2.92 0.55 12.36
CA LEU A 92 -4.27 0.02 12.59
C LEU A 92 -4.34 -1.49 12.35
N TYR A 93 -3.62 -1.98 11.35
CA TYR A 93 -3.50 -3.40 11.08
C TYR A 93 -2.81 -4.16 12.22
N LEU A 94 -1.76 -3.58 12.81
CA LEU A 94 -1.11 -4.12 14.00
C LEU A 94 -2.10 -4.24 15.16
N ILE A 95 -2.93 -3.21 15.39
CA ILE A 95 -3.98 -3.25 16.42
C ILE A 95 -5.00 -4.35 16.08
N PHE A 96 -5.41 -4.46 14.82
CA PHE A 96 -6.36 -5.46 14.36
C PHE A 96 -5.88 -6.88 14.64
N ILE A 97 -4.67 -7.24 14.22
CA ILE A 97 -4.14 -8.61 14.38
C ILE A 97 -3.74 -8.96 15.82
N ASN A 98 -3.54 -7.99 16.71
CA ASN A 98 -3.16 -8.27 18.10
C ASN A 98 -4.33 -8.16 19.09
N VAL A 99 -5.34 -7.35 18.78
CA VAL A 99 -6.43 -7.02 19.74
C VAL A 99 -7.79 -7.45 19.23
N ILE A 100 -8.09 -7.27 17.94
CA ILE A 100 -9.43 -7.49 17.39
C ILE A 100 -9.59 -8.94 16.93
N GLU A 101 -8.69 -9.42 16.07
CA GLU A 101 -8.69 -10.78 15.53
C GLU A 101 -7.31 -11.44 15.73
N PRO A 102 -6.97 -11.91 16.95
CA PRO A 102 -5.67 -12.53 17.23
C PRO A 102 -5.38 -13.80 16.43
N SER A 103 -6.43 -14.53 16.00
CA SER A 103 -6.27 -15.73 15.18
C SER A 103 -5.96 -15.41 13.72
N TYR A 104 -6.18 -14.19 13.26
CA TYR A 104 -6.09 -13.81 11.85
C TYR A 104 -4.78 -14.23 11.19
N LEU A 105 -3.65 -14.01 11.89
CA LEU A 105 -2.34 -14.38 11.35
C LEU A 105 -2.20 -15.89 11.20
N GLN A 106 -2.67 -16.66 12.18
CA GLN A 106 -2.62 -18.11 12.12
C GLN A 106 -3.52 -18.65 11.02
N ASP A 107 -4.76 -18.15 10.92
CA ASP A 107 -5.72 -18.51 9.87
C ASP A 107 -5.16 -18.22 8.47
N LYS A 108 -4.47 -17.08 8.32
CA LYS A 108 -3.76 -16.70 7.10
C LYS A 108 -2.63 -17.67 6.77
N LEU A 109 -1.81 -18.07 7.75
CA LEU A 109 -0.70 -18.99 7.53
C LEU A 109 -1.19 -20.38 7.15
N ASP A 110 -2.25 -20.86 7.80
CA ASP A 110 -2.82 -22.17 7.51
C ASP A 110 -3.44 -22.20 6.11
N PHE A 111 -4.16 -21.15 5.71
CA PHE A 111 -4.62 -20.98 4.32
C PHE A 111 -3.46 -20.96 3.32
N GLN A 112 -2.38 -20.23 3.62
CA GLN A 112 -1.22 -20.16 2.71
C GLN A 112 -0.51 -21.51 2.58
N ARG A 113 -0.41 -22.28 3.67
CA ARG A 113 0.15 -23.63 3.64
C ARG A 113 -0.71 -24.56 2.79
N GLU A 114 -2.03 -24.53 2.99
CA GLU A 114 -2.97 -25.31 2.19
C GLU A 114 -2.85 -24.97 0.70
N LEU A 115 -2.74 -23.68 0.37
CA LEU A 115 -2.56 -23.23 -1.01
C LEU A 115 -1.25 -23.76 -1.62
N VAL A 116 -0.15 -23.74 -0.87
CA VAL A 116 1.15 -24.26 -1.34
C VAL A 116 1.09 -25.77 -1.57
N ILE A 117 0.47 -26.52 -0.66
CA ILE A 117 0.30 -27.97 -0.82
C ILE A 117 -0.57 -28.28 -2.04
N THR A 118 -1.69 -27.58 -2.19
CA THR A 118 -2.65 -27.78 -3.28
C THR A 118 -2.03 -27.44 -4.65
N GLN A 119 -1.12 -26.46 -4.69
CA GLN A 119 -0.46 -26.02 -5.92
C GLN A 119 0.91 -26.66 -6.14
N LYS A 120 1.28 -27.66 -5.34
CA LYS A 120 2.63 -28.27 -5.38
C LYS A 120 3.03 -28.70 -6.78
N ASP A 121 2.24 -29.57 -7.41
CA ASP A 121 2.61 -30.20 -8.68
C ASP A 121 2.73 -29.14 -9.79
N GLN A 122 1.76 -28.21 -9.86
CA GLN A 122 1.82 -27.07 -10.79
C GLN A 122 3.06 -26.20 -10.56
N TRP A 123 3.44 -25.96 -9.32
CA TRP A 123 4.59 -25.11 -8.98
C TRP A 123 5.92 -25.78 -9.33
N ILE A 124 6.05 -27.08 -9.05
CA ILE A 124 7.24 -27.87 -9.39
C ILE A 124 7.40 -27.93 -10.91
N ASP A 125 6.32 -28.14 -11.65
CA ASP A 125 6.35 -28.17 -13.12
C ASP A 125 6.79 -26.83 -13.73
N GLN A 126 6.44 -25.70 -13.13
CA GLN A 126 6.75 -24.36 -13.65
C GLN A 126 8.10 -23.80 -13.18
N PHE A 127 8.49 -24.09 -11.94
CA PHE A 127 9.60 -23.42 -11.26
C PHE A 127 10.63 -24.37 -10.64
N GLY A 128 10.39 -25.68 -10.68
CA GLY A 128 11.27 -26.71 -10.13
C GLY A 128 11.07 -26.98 -8.63
N GLU A 129 11.60 -28.12 -8.19
CA GLU A 129 11.47 -28.63 -6.81
C GLU A 129 12.18 -27.75 -5.78
N ASP A 130 13.36 -27.22 -6.11
CA ASP A 130 14.13 -26.34 -5.22
C ASP A 130 13.37 -25.05 -4.88
N SER A 131 12.63 -24.49 -5.86
CA SER A 131 11.78 -23.31 -5.66
C SER A 131 10.61 -23.63 -4.72
N TYR A 132 10.00 -24.81 -4.88
CA TYR A 132 8.93 -25.27 -4.00
C TYR A 132 9.41 -25.46 -2.56
N ASN A 133 10.56 -26.12 -2.36
CA ASN A 133 11.12 -26.35 -1.03
C ASN A 133 11.44 -25.03 -0.30
N THR A 134 12.05 -24.07 -1.02
CA THR A 134 12.32 -22.73 -0.49
C THR A 134 11.02 -22.02 -0.08
N ARG A 135 9.94 -22.17 -0.86
CA ARG A 135 8.64 -21.58 -0.57
C ARG A 135 8.00 -22.19 0.69
N VAL A 136 8.08 -23.51 0.84
CA VAL A 136 7.57 -24.23 2.03
C VAL A 136 8.35 -23.84 3.28
N GLU A 137 9.66 -23.70 3.19
CA GLU A 137 10.50 -23.23 4.30
C GLU A 137 10.16 -21.81 4.72
N GLY A 138 9.92 -20.90 3.77
CA GLY A 138 9.53 -19.52 4.04
C GLY A 138 8.20 -19.35 4.77
N LEU A 139 7.33 -20.37 4.79
CA LEU A 139 6.04 -20.36 5.52
C LEU A 139 6.16 -20.80 7.00
N LYS A 140 7.33 -21.30 7.43
CA LYS A 140 7.52 -21.83 8.78
C LYS A 140 7.78 -20.73 9.82
N GLU A 141 8.22 -19.55 9.40
CA GLU A 141 8.77 -18.53 10.30
C GLU A 141 8.20 -17.10 10.07
N ILE A 142 6.96 -16.98 9.59
CA ILE A 142 6.37 -15.64 9.41
C ILE A 142 5.89 -15.11 10.76
N SER A 143 6.60 -14.11 11.30
CA SER A 143 6.16 -13.39 12.49
C SER A 143 5.09 -12.34 12.16
N ALA A 144 4.36 -11.86 13.18
CA ALA A 144 3.43 -10.75 13.02
C ALA A 144 4.13 -9.47 12.51
N PHE A 145 5.38 -9.26 12.91
CA PHE A 145 6.18 -8.13 12.44
C PHE A 145 6.49 -8.26 10.94
N ASP A 146 6.88 -9.45 10.48
CA ASP A 146 7.16 -9.70 9.06
C ASP A 146 5.93 -9.45 8.19
N ASP A 147 4.76 -9.87 8.68
CA ASP A 147 3.50 -9.66 7.98
C ASP A 147 3.12 -8.18 7.87
N VAL A 148 3.19 -7.45 9.00
CA VAL A 148 2.92 -6.00 9.03
C VAL A 148 3.91 -5.25 8.14
N TRP A 149 5.19 -5.63 8.16
CA TRP A 149 6.23 -5.03 7.34
C TRP A 149 6.01 -5.31 5.85
N SER A 150 5.61 -6.52 5.50
CA SER A 150 5.21 -6.89 4.14
C SER A 150 4.05 -6.02 3.64
N GLU A 151 3.03 -5.83 4.47
CA GLU A 151 1.88 -4.97 4.15
C GLU A 151 2.28 -3.48 4.03
N PHE A 152 3.23 -2.99 4.82
CA PHE A 152 3.81 -1.65 4.69
C PHE A 152 4.49 -1.48 3.32
N ILE A 153 5.42 -2.38 3.01
CA ILE A 153 6.24 -2.33 1.78
C ILE A 153 5.34 -2.36 0.54
N LYS A 154 4.35 -3.26 0.49
CA LYS A 154 3.43 -3.36 -0.66
C LYS A 154 2.76 -2.02 -0.97
N ARG A 155 2.27 -1.30 0.04
CA ARG A 155 1.58 -0.01 -0.12
C ARG A 155 2.55 1.10 -0.53
N VAL A 156 3.74 1.11 0.07
CA VAL A 156 4.83 2.02 -0.32
C VAL A 156 5.23 1.81 -1.78
N LEU A 157 5.37 0.56 -2.23
CA LEU A 157 5.72 0.23 -3.61
C LEU A 157 4.66 0.71 -4.60
N ILE A 158 3.37 0.45 -4.32
CA ILE A 158 2.27 0.96 -5.16
C ILE A 158 2.34 2.48 -5.28
N GLY A 159 2.48 3.19 -4.16
CA GLY A 159 2.59 4.65 -4.16
C GLY A 159 3.84 5.16 -4.88
N PHE A 160 4.96 4.47 -4.73
CA PHE A 160 6.23 4.78 -5.41
C PHE A 160 6.10 4.74 -6.93
N PHE A 161 5.36 3.79 -7.49
CA PHE A 161 5.11 3.73 -8.93
C PHE A 161 4.10 4.78 -9.42
N LEU A 162 3.08 5.10 -8.62
CA LEU A 162 2.05 6.09 -8.99
C LEU A 162 2.55 7.53 -8.87
N ALA A 163 3.45 7.81 -7.93
CA ALA A 163 3.94 9.16 -7.65
C ALA A 163 4.59 9.86 -8.88
N PRO A 164 5.51 9.23 -9.63
CA PRO A 164 6.06 9.80 -10.85
C PRO A 164 4.98 10.07 -11.92
N ILE A 165 4.04 9.14 -12.09
CA ILE A 165 2.96 9.24 -13.08
C ILE A 165 2.13 10.51 -12.82
N PHE A 166 1.64 10.69 -11.60
CA PHE A 166 0.85 11.89 -11.25
C PHE A 166 1.68 13.17 -11.29
N SER A 167 2.95 13.10 -10.89
CA SER A 167 3.87 14.23 -10.92
C SER A 167 4.18 14.73 -12.33
N ILE A 168 4.17 13.82 -13.32
CA ILE A 168 4.32 14.15 -14.74
C ILE A 168 3.01 14.68 -15.30
N ILE A 169 1.90 13.96 -15.09
CA ILE A 169 0.58 14.33 -15.64
C ILE A 169 0.14 15.73 -15.18
N LEU A 170 0.39 16.07 -13.91
CA LEU A 170 -0.02 17.36 -13.34
C LEU A 170 1.01 18.47 -13.55
N ARG A 171 2.19 18.17 -14.12
CA ARG A 171 3.25 19.16 -14.35
C ARG A 171 2.76 20.29 -15.25
N THR A 172 3.15 21.52 -14.93
CA THR A 172 2.86 22.68 -15.80
C THR A 172 3.87 22.71 -16.95
N HIS A 173 3.37 22.73 -18.19
CA HIS A 173 4.16 22.74 -19.42
C HIS A 173 4.42 24.13 -20.00
N LYS A 174 4.06 25.22 -19.30
CA LYS A 174 4.22 26.58 -19.83
C LYS A 174 5.70 26.79 -20.21
N PRO A 175 6.02 27.04 -21.50
CA PRO A 175 7.29 27.67 -21.83
C PRO A 175 7.28 29.04 -21.15
N ARG A 176 8.37 29.38 -20.47
CA ARG A 176 8.58 30.74 -19.98
C ARG A 176 8.71 31.70 -21.16
#